data_AF-A0A7W0D5Y6-F1
#
_entry.id   AF-A0A7W0D5Y6-F1
#
_cell.length_a   1.000
_cell.length_b   1.000
_cell.length_c   1.000
_cell.angle_alpha   90.00
_cell.angle_beta   90.00
_cell.angle_gamma   90.00
#
_symmetry.space_group_name_H-M   'P 1'
#
loop_
_entity.id
_entity.type
_entity.pdbx_description
1 polymer ?
#
loop_
_entity_poly.entity_id
_entity_poly.type
_entity_poly.pdbx_seq_one_letter_code
_entity_poly.pdbx_strand_id
1 'polypeptide(L)'
;MSLLLQYGIIVSVWILSLSLILIIPRQKRRLAMVAFLFKQYITCIFGHAVVELQLLAYPVRELADVNRTSFTYEYMAYPMTCAVFNVYYPSHRSGWIQFGYYVLFATVLTIVEVLLVQYTDLIRYVRWNCFWSWATIFLTCLMTRAFCVIYFGTMIRVETAKQKNASNTTRS
;
A
#
# COMPACT_ATOMS: atom_id res chain seq x y z
N MET A 1 21.50 9.42 -15.80
CA MET A 1 20.32 10.31 -15.95
C MET A 1 20.52 11.55 -15.08
N SER A 2 20.09 12.76 -15.47
CA SER A 2 20.34 13.96 -14.66
C SER A 2 19.52 13.95 -13.36
N LEU A 3 20.09 14.48 -12.26
CA LEU A 3 19.41 14.52 -10.95
C LEU A 3 18.06 15.26 -11.00
N LEU A 4 17.97 16.34 -11.79
CA LEU A 4 16.73 17.10 -12.00
C LEU A 4 15.59 16.23 -12.55
N LEU A 5 15.90 15.30 -13.45
CA LEU A 5 14.89 14.40 -13.99
C LEU A 5 14.37 13.42 -12.92
N GLN A 6 15.26 12.92 -12.05
CA GLN A 6 14.90 11.99 -10.98
C GLN A 6 14.00 12.66 -9.93
N TYR A 7 14.31 13.90 -9.53
CA TYR A 7 13.41 14.69 -8.68
C TYR A 7 12.09 15.01 -9.37
N GLY A 8 12.09 15.24 -10.69
CA GLY A 8 10.85 15.36 -11.47
C GLY A 8 9.97 14.10 -11.38
N ILE A 9 10.57 12.91 -11.43
CA ILE A 9 9.85 11.64 -11.23
C ILE A 9 9.25 11.59 -9.83
N ILE A 10 10.01 11.95 -8.79
CA ILE A 10 9.50 11.96 -7.41
C ILE A 10 8.29 12.88 -7.28
N VAL A 11 8.39 14.13 -7.76
CA VAL A 11 7.29 15.10 -7.72
C VAL A 11 6.07 14.58 -8.49
N SER A 12 6.26 13.94 -9.65
CA SER A 12 5.15 13.38 -10.41
C SER A 12 4.46 12.22 -9.67
N VAL A 13 5.21 11.37 -8.96
CA VAL A 13 4.67 10.31 -8.10
C VAL A 13 3.85 10.90 -6.95
N TRP A 14 4.29 12.01 -6.36
CA TRP A 14 3.53 12.72 -5.32
C TRP A 14 2.21 13.27 -5.86
N ILE A 15 2.25 13.97 -6.99
CA ILE A 15 1.04 14.51 -7.63
C ILE A 15 0.07 13.38 -7.97
N LEU A 16 0.56 12.28 -8.54
CA LEU A 16 -0.24 11.10 -8.87
C LEU A 16 -0.85 10.48 -7.60
N SER A 17 -0.06 10.28 -6.55
CA SER A 17 -0.51 9.76 -5.25
C SER A 17 -1.61 10.62 -4.62
N LEU A 18 -1.47 11.95 -4.66
CA LEU A 18 -2.50 12.87 -4.16
C LEU A 18 -3.74 12.87 -5.05
N SER A 19 -3.59 12.77 -6.38
CA SER A 19 -4.71 12.71 -7.32
C SER A 19 -5.60 11.48 -7.09
N LEU A 20 -5.00 10.35 -6.67
CA LEU A 20 -5.73 9.12 -6.32
C LEU A 20 -6.73 9.33 -5.18
N ILE A 21 -6.51 10.32 -4.29
CA ILE A 21 -7.47 10.67 -3.22
C ILE A 21 -8.79 11.18 -3.81
N LEU A 22 -8.75 11.90 -4.94
CA LEU A 22 -9.93 12.45 -5.60
C LEU A 22 -10.80 11.36 -6.24
N ILE A 23 -10.18 10.26 -6.66
CA ILE A 23 -10.84 9.11 -7.29
C ILE A 23 -11.61 8.29 -6.24
N ILE A 24 -11.20 8.32 -4.96
CA ILE A 24 -11.81 7.52 -3.90
C ILE A 24 -13.20 8.06 -3.52
N PRO A 25 -14.28 7.24 -3.65
CA PRO A 25 -15.63 7.67 -3.32
C PRO A 25 -15.77 7.95 -1.82
N ARG A 26 -16.57 8.97 -1.47
CA ARG A 26 -16.71 9.46 -0.08
C ARG A 26 -17.11 8.36 0.91
N GLN A 27 -17.94 7.43 0.47
CA GLN A 27 -18.44 6.30 1.27
C GLN A 27 -17.32 5.32 1.67
N LYS A 28 -16.27 5.19 0.87
CA LYS A 28 -15.15 4.26 1.12
C LYS A 28 -13.88 4.94 1.66
N ARG A 29 -13.93 6.25 1.96
CA ARG A 29 -12.77 7.00 2.48
C ARG A 29 -12.23 6.45 3.79
N ARG A 30 -13.11 6.01 4.70
CA ARG A 30 -12.68 5.38 5.97
C ARG A 30 -11.85 4.13 5.71
N LEU A 31 -12.31 3.27 4.80
CA LEU A 31 -11.57 2.07 4.40
C LEU A 31 -10.24 2.41 3.74
N ALA A 32 -10.23 3.42 2.86
CA ALA A 32 -8.98 3.89 2.25
C ALA A 32 -7.97 4.41 3.28
N MET A 33 -8.41 5.23 4.25
CA MET A 33 -7.56 5.79 5.30
C MET A 33 -6.96 4.69 6.18
N VAL A 34 -7.76 3.72 6.61
CA VAL A 34 -7.29 2.59 7.42
C VAL A 34 -6.29 1.74 6.63
N ALA A 35 -6.61 1.43 5.37
CA ALA A 35 -5.71 0.68 4.50
C ALA A 35 -4.39 1.41 4.26
N PHE A 36 -4.45 2.73 4.01
CA PHE A 36 -3.28 3.60 3.83
C PHE A 36 -2.37 3.58 5.05
N LEU A 37 -2.91 3.88 6.24
CA LEU A 37 -2.13 3.96 7.48
C LEU A 37 -1.53 2.61 7.86
N PHE A 38 -2.32 1.53 7.75
CA PHE A 38 -1.83 0.19 8.06
C PHE A 38 -0.74 -0.25 7.07
N LYS A 39 -0.92 0.06 5.79
CA LYS A 39 0.09 -0.23 4.78
C LYS A 39 1.38 0.56 5.04
N GLN A 40 1.26 1.85 5.32
CA GLN A 40 2.39 2.74 5.64
C GLN A 40 3.21 2.23 6.82
N TYR A 41 2.54 1.68 7.86
CA TYR A 41 3.23 1.06 8.99
C TYR A 41 4.05 -0.17 8.56
N ILE A 42 3.46 -1.07 7.77
CA ILE A 42 4.15 -2.27 7.29
C ILE A 42 5.33 -1.91 6.39
N THR A 43 5.11 -1.00 5.43
CA THR A 43 6.12 -0.62 4.43
C THR A 43 7.29 0.12 5.07
N CYS A 44 7.04 0.94 6.09
CA CYS A 44 8.12 1.53 6.87
C CYS A 44 9.03 0.46 7.48
N ILE A 45 8.48 -0.51 8.20
CA ILE A 45 9.27 -1.58 8.85
C ILE A 45 10.01 -2.41 7.79
N PHE A 46 9.32 -2.82 6.74
CA PHE A 46 9.91 -3.63 5.67
C PHE A 46 11.00 -2.88 4.91
N GLY A 47 10.75 -1.63 4.52
CA GLY A 47 11.70 -0.79 3.82
C GLY A 47 13.00 -0.63 4.61
N HIS A 48 12.89 -0.37 5.92
CA HIS A 48 14.07 -0.30 6.79
C HIS A 48 14.78 -1.66 6.87
N ALA A 49 14.05 -2.75 7.13
CA ALA A 49 14.65 -4.08 7.21
C ALA A 49 15.40 -4.48 5.92
N VAL A 50 14.83 -4.21 4.75
CA VAL A 50 15.40 -4.58 3.44
C VAL A 50 16.64 -3.74 3.12
N VAL A 51 16.68 -2.47 3.53
CA VAL A 51 17.87 -1.61 3.37
C VAL A 51 18.98 -1.96 4.36
N GLU A 52 18.65 -2.25 5.63
CA GLU A 52 19.62 -2.67 6.65
C GLU A 52 20.29 -4.00 6.27
N LEU A 53 19.51 -4.93 5.72
CA LEU A 53 20.02 -6.19 5.19
C LEU A 53 20.75 -6.04 3.84
N GLN A 54 20.95 -4.81 3.34
CA GLN A 54 21.61 -4.53 2.06
C GLN A 54 21.03 -5.35 0.90
N LEU A 55 19.72 -5.53 0.89
CA LEU A 55 19.01 -6.23 -0.17
C LEU A 55 18.67 -5.22 -1.29
N LEU A 56 18.17 -4.05 -0.89
CA LEU A 56 17.88 -2.91 -1.75
C LEU A 56 18.68 -1.68 -1.31
N ALA A 57 19.01 -0.82 -2.27
CA ALA A 57 19.54 0.51 -2.03
C ALA A 57 18.72 1.55 -2.79
N TYR A 58 18.62 2.75 -2.23
CA TYR A 58 17.94 3.89 -2.84
C TYR A 58 18.96 5.03 -3.06
N PRO A 59 19.72 5.03 -4.18
CA PRO A 59 20.79 5.98 -4.44
C PRO A 59 20.30 7.43 -4.47
N VAL A 60 19.22 7.69 -5.20
CA VAL A 60 18.55 8.99 -5.23
C VAL A 60 17.27 8.91 -4.42
N ARG A 61 17.26 9.62 -3.29
CA ARG A 61 16.15 9.60 -2.33
C ARG A 61 15.98 10.94 -1.64
N GLU A 62 14.76 11.18 -1.19
CA GLU A 62 14.44 12.30 -0.31
C GLU A 62 15.03 12.07 1.09
N LEU A 63 15.45 13.16 1.76
CA LEU A 63 15.99 13.11 3.13
C LEU A 63 17.18 12.13 3.29
N ALA A 64 18.08 12.10 2.31
CA ALA A 64 19.19 11.15 2.28
C ALA A 64 20.08 11.14 3.54
N ASP A 65 20.15 12.28 4.24
CA ASP A 65 20.90 12.48 5.48
C ASP A 65 20.24 11.85 6.71
N VAL A 66 18.92 11.68 6.70
CA VAL A 66 18.15 11.21 7.87
C VAL A 66 17.62 9.79 7.67
N ASN A 67 17.26 9.44 6.43
CA ASN A 67 16.63 8.17 6.12
C ASN A 67 17.37 7.42 5.02
N ARG A 68 17.60 6.12 5.24
CA ARG A 68 18.25 5.21 4.27
C ARG A 68 17.26 4.65 3.24
N THR A 69 15.95 4.75 3.52
CA THR A 69 14.86 4.27 2.64
C THR A 69 14.27 5.41 1.82
N SER A 70 13.58 5.08 0.72
CA SER A 70 12.85 6.08 -0.09
C SER A 70 11.57 6.50 0.61
N PHE A 71 11.52 7.74 1.11
CA PHE A 71 10.33 8.27 1.78
C PHE A 71 9.09 8.23 0.86
N THR A 72 9.24 8.68 -0.38
CA THR A 72 8.14 8.73 -1.36
C THR A 72 7.55 7.34 -1.63
N TYR A 73 8.40 6.33 -1.79
CA TYR A 73 7.93 4.97 -2.09
C TYR A 73 7.23 4.36 -0.87
N GLU A 74 7.91 4.34 0.28
CA GLU A 74 7.46 3.61 1.47
C GLU A 74 6.28 4.29 2.18
N TYR A 75 6.20 5.62 2.17
CA TYR A 75 5.22 6.37 2.96
C TYR A 75 4.05 6.91 2.14
N MET A 76 4.22 7.08 0.82
CA MET A 76 3.21 7.74 -0.01
C MET A 76 2.73 6.83 -1.15
N ALA A 77 3.58 6.57 -2.14
CA ALA A 77 3.18 5.93 -3.38
C ALA A 77 2.59 4.53 -3.13
N TYR A 78 3.31 3.71 -2.36
CA TYR A 78 2.89 2.33 -2.15
C TYR A 78 1.68 2.21 -1.22
N PRO A 79 1.62 2.92 -0.08
CA PRO A 79 0.41 3.01 0.75
C PRO A 79 -0.82 3.54 0.01
N MET A 80 -0.68 4.60 -0.81
CA MET A 80 -1.80 5.16 -1.58
C MET A 80 -2.33 4.16 -2.62
N THR A 81 -1.44 3.49 -3.34
CA THR A 81 -1.85 2.49 -4.33
C THR A 81 -2.58 1.33 -3.64
N CYS A 82 -2.12 0.91 -2.46
CA CYS A 82 -2.79 -0.12 -1.67
C CYS A 82 -4.17 0.31 -1.13
N ALA A 83 -4.33 1.59 -0.80
CA ALA A 83 -5.62 2.14 -0.40
C ALA A 83 -6.64 2.05 -1.56
N VAL A 84 -6.23 2.43 -2.77
CA VAL A 84 -7.06 2.32 -3.98
C VAL A 84 -7.37 0.86 -4.30
N PHE A 85 -6.39 -0.04 -4.20
CA PHE A 85 -6.60 -1.48 -4.33
C PHE A 85 -7.74 -1.97 -3.41
N ASN A 86 -7.72 -1.58 -2.14
CA ASN A 86 -8.72 -1.98 -1.16
C ASN A 86 -10.13 -1.40 -1.44
N VAL A 87 -10.19 -0.17 -1.94
CA VAL A 87 -11.44 0.53 -2.28
C VAL A 87 -12.16 -0.13 -3.45
N TYR A 88 -11.41 -0.51 -4.50
CA TYR A 88 -11.95 -1.11 -5.73
C TYR A 88 -11.94 -2.64 -5.71
N TYR A 89 -11.50 -3.25 -4.61
CA TYR A 89 -11.44 -4.70 -4.49
C TYR A 89 -12.81 -5.37 -4.73
N PRO A 90 -12.90 -6.34 -5.66
CA PRO A 90 -14.15 -6.96 -6.08
C PRO A 90 -14.66 -8.00 -5.06
N SER A 91 -15.11 -7.53 -3.89
CA SER A 91 -15.53 -8.39 -2.76
C SER A 91 -16.73 -9.29 -3.08
N HIS A 92 -17.58 -8.89 -4.03
CA HIS A 92 -18.79 -9.63 -4.42
C HIS A 92 -18.55 -10.68 -5.54
N ARG A 93 -17.31 -10.81 -6.03
CA ARG A 93 -16.94 -11.76 -7.10
C ARG A 93 -16.37 -13.06 -6.52
N SER A 94 -16.26 -14.09 -7.36
CA SER A 94 -15.71 -15.39 -6.99
C SER A 94 -14.27 -15.29 -6.47
N GLY A 95 -13.86 -16.26 -5.63
CA GLY A 95 -12.52 -16.31 -5.03
C GLY A 95 -11.38 -16.30 -6.06
N TRP A 96 -11.61 -16.86 -7.25
CA TRP A 96 -10.65 -16.84 -8.36
C TRP A 96 -10.43 -15.44 -8.94
N ILE A 97 -11.49 -14.65 -9.13
CA ILE A 97 -11.39 -13.26 -9.60
C ILE A 97 -10.66 -12.41 -8.56
N GLN A 98 -10.97 -12.65 -7.28
CA GLN A 98 -10.31 -12.00 -6.16
C GLN A 98 -8.81 -12.31 -6.11
N PHE A 99 -8.44 -13.58 -6.24
CA PHE A 99 -7.04 -14.00 -6.32
C PHE A 99 -6.32 -13.39 -7.53
N GLY A 100 -6.95 -13.44 -8.70
CA GLY A 100 -6.42 -12.82 -9.92
C GLY A 100 -6.21 -11.32 -9.77
N TYR A 101 -7.05 -10.63 -8.99
CA TYR A 101 -6.89 -9.20 -8.69
C TYR A 101 -5.63 -8.92 -7.86
N TYR A 102 -5.30 -9.77 -6.87
CA TYR A 102 -4.02 -9.66 -6.15
C TYR A 102 -2.82 -9.90 -7.05
N VAL A 103 -2.86 -10.97 -7.85
CA VAL A 103 -1.77 -11.33 -8.76
C VAL A 103 -1.53 -10.21 -9.77
N LEU A 104 -2.59 -9.73 -10.41
CA LEU A 104 -2.50 -8.62 -11.38
C LEU A 104 -1.93 -7.37 -10.73
N PHE A 105 -2.42 -6.99 -9.55
CA PHE A 105 -1.96 -5.80 -8.85
C PHE A 105 -0.48 -5.91 -8.44
N ALA A 106 -0.06 -7.06 -7.90
CA ALA A 106 1.32 -7.32 -7.55
C ALA A 106 2.23 -7.30 -8.78
N THR A 107 1.80 -7.92 -9.89
CA THR A 107 2.53 -7.93 -11.15
C THR A 107 2.70 -6.53 -11.74
N VAL A 108 1.64 -5.73 -11.80
CA VAL A 108 1.72 -4.35 -12.33
C VAL A 108 2.68 -3.50 -11.51
N LEU A 109 2.60 -3.54 -10.18
CA LEU A 109 3.52 -2.81 -9.32
C LEU A 109 4.97 -3.28 -9.47
N THR A 110 5.17 -4.60 -9.59
CA THR A 110 6.51 -5.16 -9.78
C THR A 110 7.10 -4.76 -11.13
N ILE A 111 6.29 -4.71 -12.19
CA ILE A 111 6.73 -4.23 -13.51
C ILE A 111 7.16 -2.76 -13.41
N VAL A 112 6.35 -1.90 -12.77
CA VAL A 112 6.72 -0.50 -12.55
C VAL A 112 8.03 -0.39 -11.76
N GLU A 113 8.21 -1.21 -10.72
CA GLU A 113 9.45 -1.25 -9.94
C GLU A 113 10.66 -1.66 -10.79
N VAL A 114 10.54 -2.71 -11.60
CA VAL A 114 11.60 -3.15 -12.51
C VAL A 114 11.94 -2.07 -13.54
N LEU A 115 10.95 -1.36 -14.08
CA LEU A 115 11.20 -0.21 -14.95
C LEU A 115 11.96 0.89 -14.20
N LEU A 116 11.60 1.20 -12.96
CA LEU A 116 12.35 2.17 -12.16
C LEU A 116 13.78 1.70 -11.91
N VAL A 117 14.02 0.43 -11.63
CA VAL A 117 15.37 -0.13 -11.44
C VAL A 117 16.21 -0.08 -12.73
N GLN A 118 15.59 -0.28 -13.90
CA GLN A 118 16.31 -0.28 -15.18
C GLN A 118 16.61 1.13 -15.70
N TYR A 119 15.68 2.06 -15.52
CA TYR A 119 15.76 3.39 -16.15
C TYR A 119 16.14 4.51 -15.19
N THR A 120 16.15 4.26 -13.87
CA THR A 120 16.34 5.31 -12.86
C THR A 120 17.28 4.85 -11.74
N ASP A 121 17.92 5.80 -11.05
CA ASP A 121 18.72 5.50 -9.86
C ASP A 121 17.90 5.66 -8.57
N LEU A 122 16.56 5.60 -8.66
CA LEU A 122 15.69 5.64 -7.48
C LEU A 122 15.81 4.34 -6.68
N ILE A 123 15.87 3.19 -7.35
CA ILE A 123 15.90 1.86 -6.73
C ILE A 123 17.01 1.04 -7.35
N ARG A 124 17.85 0.42 -6.52
CA ARG A 124 18.93 -0.47 -6.97
C ARG A 124 18.86 -1.80 -6.24
N TYR A 125 18.78 -2.88 -7.01
CA TYR A 125 18.85 -4.24 -6.48
C TYR A 125 20.30 -4.58 -6.16
N VAL A 126 20.57 -5.01 -4.92
CA VAL A 126 21.91 -5.44 -4.49
C VAL A 126 21.96 -6.96 -4.37
N ARG A 127 21.11 -7.52 -3.50
CA ARG A 127 20.90 -8.98 -3.35
C ARG A 127 19.42 -9.36 -3.48
N TRP A 128 18.66 -8.48 -4.13
CA TRP A 128 17.23 -8.59 -4.28
C TRP A 128 16.88 -8.94 -5.71
N ASN A 129 15.73 -9.60 -5.89
CA ASN A 129 15.22 -9.97 -7.20
C ASN A 129 13.77 -9.53 -7.33
N CYS A 130 13.33 -9.34 -8.57
CA CYS A 130 11.96 -9.01 -8.94
C CYS A 130 10.92 -9.97 -8.30
N PHE A 131 11.25 -11.25 -8.14
CA PHE A 131 10.40 -12.22 -7.46
C PHE A 131 10.15 -11.87 -5.98
N TRP A 132 11.16 -11.39 -5.26
CA TRP A 132 11.03 -10.99 -3.86
C TRP A 132 10.17 -9.73 -3.74
N SER A 133 10.31 -8.77 -4.66
CA SER A 133 9.40 -7.62 -4.75
C SER A 133 7.97 -8.08 -4.97
N TRP A 134 7.73 -8.95 -5.94
CA TRP A 134 6.40 -9.48 -6.22
C TRP A 134 5.79 -10.19 -5.00
N ALA A 135 6.56 -11.06 -4.35
CA ALA A 135 6.13 -11.83 -3.19
C ALA A 135 5.81 -10.93 -1.99
N THR A 136 6.67 -9.96 -1.69
CA THR A 136 6.44 -8.99 -0.60
C THR A 136 5.24 -8.10 -0.92
N ILE A 137 5.08 -7.65 -2.17
CA ILE A 137 3.94 -6.83 -2.56
C ILE A 137 2.63 -7.59 -2.40
N PHE A 138 2.60 -8.84 -2.88
CA PHE A 138 1.45 -9.73 -2.77
C PHE A 138 1.10 -9.98 -1.30
N LEU A 139 2.08 -10.39 -0.49
CA LEU A 139 1.87 -10.74 0.92
C LEU A 139 1.38 -9.53 1.74
N THR A 140 2.02 -8.38 1.59
CA THR A 140 1.65 -7.19 2.36
C THR A 140 0.29 -6.63 1.93
N CYS A 141 -0.11 -6.77 0.67
CA CYS A 141 -1.48 -6.46 0.22
C CYS A 141 -2.51 -7.42 0.84
N LEU A 142 -2.20 -8.72 0.89
CA LEU A 142 -3.06 -9.71 1.55
C LEU A 142 -3.24 -9.40 3.04
N MET A 143 -2.14 -9.10 3.75
CA MET A 143 -2.18 -8.69 5.16
C MET A 143 -3.03 -7.44 5.37
N THR A 144 -2.83 -6.41 4.54
CA THR A 144 -3.59 -5.15 4.63
C THR A 144 -5.07 -5.38 4.41
N ARG A 145 -5.44 -6.22 3.43
CA ARG A 145 -6.83 -6.55 3.17
C ARG A 145 -7.46 -7.34 4.31
N ALA A 146 -6.78 -8.38 4.79
CA ALA A 146 -7.24 -9.18 5.91
C ALA A 146 -7.52 -8.30 7.13
N PHE A 147 -6.59 -7.39 7.46
CA PHE A 147 -6.76 -6.42 8.53
C PHE A 147 -7.99 -5.54 8.32
N CYS A 148 -8.18 -4.96 7.13
CA CYS A 148 -9.35 -4.12 6.84
C CYS A 148 -10.67 -4.89 7.01
N VAL A 149 -10.75 -6.12 6.48
CA VAL A 149 -11.96 -6.95 6.58
C VAL A 149 -12.29 -7.27 8.03
N ILE A 150 -11.28 -7.65 8.83
CA ILE A 150 -11.45 -7.95 10.26
C ILE A 150 -11.88 -6.69 11.03
N TYR A 151 -11.19 -5.57 10.81
CA TYR A 151 -11.46 -4.31 11.50
C TYR A 151 -12.89 -3.83 11.27
N PHE A 152 -13.32 -3.71 10.00
CA PHE A 152 -14.67 -3.27 9.69
C PHE A 152 -15.75 -4.31 10.03
N GLY A 153 -15.45 -5.60 9.88
CA GLY A 153 -16.37 -6.67 10.29
C GLY A 153 -16.62 -6.68 11.80
N THR A 154 -15.59 -6.37 12.61
CA THR A 154 -15.71 -6.27 14.06
C THR A 154 -16.56 -5.06 14.46
N MET A 155 -16.37 -3.90 13.82
CA MET A 155 -17.16 -2.70 14.08
C MET A 155 -18.67 -2.92 13.87
N ILE A 156 -19.04 -3.57 12.77
CA ILE A 156 -20.45 -3.87 12.46
C ILE A 156 -21.07 -4.79 13.53
N ARG A 157 -20.32 -5.81 13.98
CA ARG A 157 -20.79 -6.73 15.04
C ARG A 157 -21.02 -6.01 16.36
N VAL A 158 -20.11 -5.11 16.74
CA VAL A 158 -20.21 -4.31 17.97
C VAL A 158 -21.41 -3.36 17.92
N GLU A 159 -21.63 -2.67 16.80
CA GLU A 159 -22.78 -1.77 16.62
C GLU A 159 -24.11 -2.54 16.71
N THR A 160 -24.19 -3.71 16.07
CA THR A 160 -25.39 -4.57 16.09
C THR A 160 -25.67 -5.09 17.51
N ALA A 161 -24.64 -5.48 18.26
CA ALA A 161 -24.79 -5.92 19.65
C ALA A 161 -25.28 -4.79 20.56
N LYS A 162 -24.77 -3.57 20.38
CA LYS A 162 -25.19 -2.40 21.15
C LYS A 162 -26.65 -2.02 20.87
N GLN A 163 -27.09 -2.07 19.61
CA GLN A 163 -28.48 -1.81 19.24
C GLN A 163 -29.44 -2.84 19.86
N LYS A 164 -29.08 -4.13 19.79
CA LYS A 164 -29.88 -5.21 20.39
C LYS A 164 -30.05 -5.04 21.91
N ASN A 165 -28.97 -4.66 22.60
CA ASN A 165 -29.02 -4.42 24.05
C ASN A 165 -29.88 -3.19 24.38
N ALA A 166 -29.74 -2.09 23.65
CA ALA A 166 -30.54 -0.89 23.85
C ALA A 166 -32.05 -1.15 23.64
N SER A 167 -32.43 -1.91 22.60
CA SER A 167 -33.84 -2.25 22.35
C SER A 167 -34.45 -3.11 23.45
N ASN A 168 -33.65 -4.00 24.07
CA ASN A 168 -34.11 -4.85 25.17
C ASN A 168 -34.33 -4.07 26.46
N THR A 169 -33.49 -3.07 26.76
CA THR A 169 -33.63 -2.21 27.95
C THR A 169 -34.85 -1.29 27.88
N THR A 170 -35.28 -0.85 26.69
CA THR A 170 -36.54 -0.07 26.54
C THR A 170 -37.82 -0.91 26.58
N ARG A 171 -37.73 -2.24 26.53
CA ARG A 171 -38.88 -3.16 26.60
C ARG A 171 -39.14 -3.74 28.00
N SER A 172 -38.23 -3.51 28.94
CA SER A 172 -38.37 -3.84 30.37
C SER A 172 -38.82 -2.62 31.17
#